data_AF-A0A1Y3MM46-F1
#
_entry.id   AF-A0A1Y3MM46-F1
#
_cell.length_a   1.000
_cell.length_b   1.000
_cell.length_c   1.000
_cell.angle_alpha   90.00
_cell.angle_beta   90.00
_cell.angle_gamma   90.00
#
_symmetry.space_group_name_H-M   'P 1'
#
loop_
_entity.id
_entity.type
_entity.pdbx_description
1 polymer ?
#
loop_
_entity_poly.entity_id
_entity_poly.type
_entity_poly.pdbx_seq_one_letter_code
_entity_poly.pdbx_strand_id
1 'polypeptide(L)'
;MTKSATTSISAGNICTNSDRSVFYFATDTVVVKPNVISGVTATYVYTTTNSNCLEVNDSYTDMYFTVGSNIYRLDQGSVLQFYEQGYYFINTAKNAIVNGNDIDAYNDENVKLYKCNGNSCSIMDKPDSMTYYADVNKRIIRYNVNSDSYSFAYEKDITCIFANNKCTPNADLKNQEFCITYKGELALATADIKNRETGECYKAGTIGSTIYGYSQYLYNMNMYSAQMIDETGYYIVSLSTNTTVVSKNYKTKNNNLVVYGCQLSSCKVVEPDENTYYYDARAKTILRYKDGIWRSPENSGYAYISIDPANTYIYRFTKNVEEVKINGMANYGYYYTVDGEMYHCDRDEDGACSPIDNTGYYFTNAGEVYYCIHDSEELEPTECTKQACVSGQYYYIDDAYYRCESSASLVPVMSRYCSYNDNVIINFPLALTEEFPDKIKQAVEGIEKNNNSTAIVSRRGKNYLESVSGVFTNCTYNVEETKSTFDLVCVNNYVAVDEETDDVKICSMEQLGYVECIEDEENPEKCN
;
A
#
# COMPACT_ATOMS: atom_id res chain seq x y z
N MET A 1 28.78 9.58 -48.92
CA MET A 1 28.85 9.08 -47.53
C MET A 1 30.31 8.96 -47.13
N THR A 2 30.81 9.91 -46.35
CA THR A 2 32.14 9.88 -45.75
C THR A 2 32.20 8.73 -44.74
N LYS A 3 33.04 7.72 -45.01
CA LYS A 3 33.30 6.63 -44.05
C LYS A 3 33.96 7.24 -42.82
N SER A 4 33.23 7.34 -41.71
CA SER A 4 33.82 7.67 -40.42
C SER A 4 34.79 6.55 -40.04
N ALA A 5 36.04 6.90 -39.71
CA ALA A 5 37.00 5.92 -39.21
C ALA A 5 36.58 5.48 -37.80
N THR A 6 36.65 4.19 -37.50
CA THR A 6 36.41 3.67 -36.15
C THR A 6 37.48 4.23 -35.21
N THR A 7 37.09 5.08 -34.27
CA THR A 7 37.99 5.72 -33.29
C THR A 7 38.14 4.91 -32.00
N SER A 8 37.20 4.02 -31.71
CA SER A 8 37.22 3.14 -30.54
C SER A 8 36.43 1.86 -30.78
N ILE A 9 36.83 0.78 -30.13
CA ILE A 9 36.14 -0.52 -30.07
C ILE A 9 35.79 -0.76 -28.60
N SER A 10 34.50 -0.82 -28.25
CA SER A 10 34.10 -1.09 -26.87
C SER A 10 34.36 -2.54 -26.48
N ALA A 11 34.56 -2.81 -25.19
CA ALA A 11 34.66 -4.17 -24.66
C ALA A 11 33.49 -5.06 -25.12
N GLY A 12 33.76 -6.35 -25.37
CA GLY A 12 32.80 -7.31 -25.91
C GLY A 12 32.66 -7.31 -27.43
N ASN A 13 33.28 -6.35 -28.15
CA ASN A 13 33.30 -6.33 -29.61
C ASN A 13 34.48 -7.13 -30.19
N ILE A 14 34.50 -7.25 -31.52
CA ILE A 14 35.50 -8.02 -32.26
C ILE A 14 36.57 -7.07 -32.83
N CYS A 15 37.84 -7.35 -32.52
CA CYS A 15 39.01 -6.80 -33.21
C CYS A 15 39.43 -7.72 -34.36
N THR A 16 40.15 -7.21 -35.37
CA THR A 16 40.75 -8.01 -36.44
C THR A 16 42.18 -7.57 -36.72
N ASN A 17 43.01 -8.48 -37.23
CA ASN A 17 44.32 -8.13 -37.79
C ASN A 17 44.18 -7.38 -39.13
N SER A 18 45.28 -6.85 -39.65
CA SER A 18 45.29 -5.94 -40.81
C SER A 18 44.66 -6.50 -42.09
N ASP A 19 44.78 -7.80 -42.30
CA ASP A 19 44.22 -8.55 -43.42
C ASP A 19 42.86 -9.20 -43.10
N ARG A 20 42.36 -9.05 -41.87
CA ARG A 20 41.06 -9.59 -41.38
C ARG A 20 40.97 -11.11 -41.43
N SER A 21 42.10 -11.80 -41.36
CA SER A 21 42.17 -13.27 -41.33
C SER A 21 41.97 -13.85 -39.93
N VAL A 22 42.19 -13.06 -38.87
CA VAL A 22 42.06 -13.49 -37.47
C VAL A 22 41.12 -12.59 -36.71
N PHE A 23 40.19 -13.20 -35.97
CA PHE A 23 39.29 -12.51 -35.04
C PHE A 23 39.91 -12.44 -33.64
N TYR A 24 39.72 -11.31 -32.98
CA TYR A 24 40.10 -11.11 -31.59
C TYR A 24 38.89 -10.62 -30.80
N PHE A 25 38.78 -11.02 -29.54
CA PHE A 25 37.77 -10.56 -28.60
C PHE A 25 38.31 -9.40 -27.75
N ALA A 26 37.64 -8.25 -27.79
CA ALA A 26 38.02 -7.08 -26.99
C ALA A 26 37.61 -7.28 -25.52
N THR A 27 38.57 -7.48 -24.62
CA THR A 27 38.31 -7.63 -23.18
C THR A 27 38.08 -6.29 -22.48
N ASP A 28 38.54 -5.19 -23.08
CA ASP A 28 38.32 -3.82 -22.61
C ASP A 28 38.15 -2.87 -23.82
N THR A 29 37.79 -1.61 -23.58
CA THR A 29 37.68 -0.59 -24.61
C THR A 29 39.05 -0.29 -25.21
N VAL A 30 39.15 -0.41 -26.53
CA VAL A 30 40.37 -0.15 -27.31
C VAL A 30 40.20 1.18 -28.05
N VAL A 31 41.14 2.11 -27.86
CA VAL A 31 41.15 3.38 -28.59
C VAL A 31 42.06 3.23 -29.81
N VAL A 32 41.50 3.39 -31.01
CA VAL A 32 42.24 3.23 -32.26
C VAL A 32 43.01 4.52 -32.54
N LYS A 33 44.35 4.42 -32.63
CA LYS A 33 45.19 5.57 -32.96
C LYS A 33 44.81 6.10 -34.35
N PRO A 34 44.39 7.37 -34.51
CA PRO A 34 44.09 7.91 -35.83
C PRO A 34 45.36 7.94 -36.69
N ASN A 35 45.23 7.65 -37.99
CA ASN A 35 46.31 7.85 -38.95
C ASN A 35 46.54 9.36 -39.11
N VAL A 36 47.48 9.91 -38.35
CA VAL A 36 47.91 11.32 -38.51
C VAL A 36 48.84 11.39 -39.72
N ILE A 37 48.31 11.80 -40.87
CA ILE A 37 49.14 12.26 -41.99
C ILE A 37 49.59 13.68 -41.63
N SER A 38 50.82 13.77 -41.10
CA SER A 38 51.55 15.00 -40.81
C SER A 38 51.09 15.83 -39.60
N GLY A 39 51.97 15.93 -38.60
CA GLY A 39 52.01 17.05 -37.67
C GLY A 39 51.29 16.86 -36.33
N VAL A 40 52.10 16.89 -35.26
CA VAL A 40 51.74 17.03 -33.84
C VAL A 40 51.17 15.76 -33.17
N THR A 41 52.05 15.12 -32.40
CA THR A 41 51.77 14.06 -31.44
C THR A 41 50.83 14.58 -30.34
N ALA A 42 49.54 14.26 -30.43
CA ALA A 42 48.65 14.31 -29.29
C ALA A 42 49.04 13.17 -28.33
N THR A 43 49.60 13.51 -27.17
CA THR A 43 49.87 12.60 -26.06
C THR A 43 48.54 12.15 -25.45
N TYR A 44 47.96 11.07 -25.99
CA TYR A 44 46.93 10.32 -25.28
C TYR A 44 47.59 9.47 -24.19
N VAL A 45 47.13 9.63 -22.95
CA VAL A 45 47.69 9.02 -21.73
C VAL A 45 47.37 7.52 -21.61
N TYR A 46 46.53 6.96 -22.48
CA TYR A 46 46.20 5.52 -22.51
C TYR A 46 46.35 4.94 -23.92
N THR A 47 47.55 4.50 -24.28
CA THR A 47 47.76 3.64 -25.45
C THR A 47 47.42 2.20 -25.07
N THR A 48 46.27 1.69 -25.49
CA THR A 48 45.88 0.28 -25.34
C THR A 48 46.73 -0.59 -26.25
N THR A 49 47.71 -1.27 -25.66
CA THR A 49 48.58 -2.28 -26.28
C THR A 49 47.80 -3.55 -26.65
N ASN A 50 48.43 -4.46 -27.39
CA ASN A 50 47.94 -5.80 -27.79
C ASN A 50 47.39 -6.70 -26.65
N SER A 51 47.31 -6.22 -25.40
CA SER A 51 46.83 -6.92 -24.21
C SER A 51 45.31 -7.02 -24.08
N ASN A 52 44.56 -6.15 -24.77
CA ASN A 52 43.10 -6.03 -24.59
C ASN A 52 42.28 -6.73 -25.69
N CYS A 53 42.93 -7.41 -26.64
CA CYS A 53 42.30 -8.21 -27.68
C CYS A 53 42.83 -9.65 -27.58
N LEU A 54 41.99 -10.60 -27.21
CA LEU A 54 42.34 -12.02 -27.13
C LEU A 54 42.09 -12.70 -28.47
N GLU A 55 43.07 -13.44 -28.99
CA GLU A 55 42.89 -14.19 -30.25
C GLU A 55 41.82 -15.26 -30.08
N VAL A 56 40.83 -15.29 -30.95
CA VAL A 56 39.71 -16.23 -30.85
C VAL A 56 40.14 -17.60 -31.39
N ASN A 57 40.46 -18.51 -30.48
CA ASN A 57 40.89 -19.88 -30.77
C ASN A 57 40.39 -20.87 -29.69
N ASP A 58 40.64 -22.15 -29.92
CA ASP A 58 40.12 -23.29 -29.17
C ASP A 58 40.69 -23.39 -27.74
N SER A 59 41.68 -22.57 -27.38
CA SER A 59 42.27 -22.54 -26.03
C SER A 59 41.29 -22.00 -24.98
N TYR A 60 40.17 -21.42 -25.42
CA TYR A 60 39.21 -20.70 -24.57
C TYR A 60 37.81 -21.33 -24.58
N THR A 61 37.61 -22.48 -25.23
CA THR A 61 36.28 -23.09 -25.46
C THR A 61 35.50 -23.37 -24.16
N ASP A 62 36.21 -23.60 -23.05
CA ASP A 62 35.64 -23.85 -21.71
C ASP A 62 35.57 -22.60 -20.82
N MET A 63 35.94 -21.42 -21.33
CA MET A 63 35.94 -20.17 -20.59
C MET A 63 34.69 -19.33 -20.84
N TYR A 64 34.34 -18.54 -19.83
CA TYR A 64 33.19 -17.65 -19.76
C TYR A 64 33.67 -16.23 -19.46
N PHE A 65 33.87 -15.46 -20.53
CA PHE A 65 34.33 -14.08 -20.43
C PHE A 65 33.18 -13.16 -20.11
N THR A 66 33.34 -12.33 -19.09
CA THR A 66 32.29 -11.41 -18.65
C THR A 66 32.65 -9.97 -18.98
N VAL A 67 31.75 -9.25 -19.67
CA VAL A 67 31.87 -7.81 -19.94
C VAL A 67 30.58 -7.14 -19.46
N GLY A 68 30.66 -6.45 -18.32
CA GLY A 68 29.46 -6.00 -17.61
C GLY A 68 28.57 -7.20 -17.28
N SER A 69 27.29 -7.13 -17.65
CA SER A 69 26.34 -8.23 -17.44
C SER A 69 26.35 -9.30 -18.55
N ASN A 70 27.07 -9.08 -19.64
CA ASN A 70 27.13 -10.01 -20.77
C ASN A 70 28.19 -11.07 -20.53
N ILE A 71 27.87 -12.30 -20.91
CA ILE A 71 28.76 -13.46 -20.86
C ILE A 71 29.07 -13.86 -22.30
N TYR A 72 30.32 -14.19 -22.60
CA TYR A 72 30.79 -14.59 -23.92
C TYR A 72 31.57 -15.89 -23.84
N ARG A 73 31.36 -16.75 -24.84
CA ARG A 73 32.18 -17.93 -25.11
C ARG A 73 32.96 -17.70 -26.40
N LEU A 74 34.23 -18.08 -26.36
CA LEU A 74 35.13 -17.99 -27.51
C LEU A 74 35.40 -19.41 -28.01
N ASP A 75 35.24 -19.62 -29.30
CA ASP A 75 35.52 -20.91 -29.95
C ASP A 75 36.13 -20.66 -31.33
N GLN A 76 36.66 -21.68 -32.02
CA GLN A 76 37.41 -21.51 -33.27
C GLN A 76 36.71 -20.54 -34.25
N GLY A 77 37.26 -19.33 -34.40
CA GLY A 77 36.72 -18.32 -35.30
C GLY A 77 35.33 -17.75 -34.93
N SER A 78 34.83 -17.94 -33.71
CA SER A 78 33.53 -17.42 -33.27
C SER A 78 33.54 -16.82 -31.87
N VAL A 79 32.77 -15.74 -31.71
CA VAL A 79 32.48 -15.09 -30.43
C VAL A 79 30.98 -15.17 -30.24
N LEU A 80 30.53 -15.94 -29.25
CA LEU A 80 29.11 -16.17 -28.99
C LEU A 80 28.73 -15.57 -27.65
N GLN A 81 27.69 -14.73 -27.64
CA GLN A 81 27.09 -14.28 -26.40
C GLN A 81 26.28 -15.42 -25.79
N PHE A 82 26.49 -15.66 -24.49
CA PHE A 82 25.84 -16.69 -23.71
C PHE A 82 24.68 -16.09 -22.91
N TYR A 83 23.52 -16.73 -22.98
CA TYR A 83 22.29 -16.26 -22.32
C TYR A 83 21.32 -17.40 -21.98
N GLU A 84 21.80 -18.65 -21.88
CA GLU A 84 20.94 -19.79 -21.50
C GLU A 84 20.28 -19.55 -20.13
N GLN A 85 19.08 -20.11 -19.92
CA GLN A 85 18.32 -19.85 -18.70
C GLN A 85 18.97 -20.49 -17.47
N GLY A 86 19.22 -19.69 -16.44
CA GLY A 86 19.76 -20.19 -15.18
C GLY A 86 20.46 -19.13 -14.33
N TYR A 87 21.00 -19.60 -13.20
CA TYR A 87 21.91 -18.85 -12.35
C TYR A 87 23.32 -19.40 -12.49
N TYR A 88 24.28 -18.52 -12.77
CA TYR A 88 25.66 -18.86 -13.08
C TYR A 88 26.60 -18.16 -12.11
N PHE A 89 27.31 -18.95 -11.29
CA PHE A 89 28.42 -18.47 -10.48
C PHE A 89 29.67 -18.45 -11.35
N ILE A 90 30.20 -17.28 -11.65
CA ILE A 90 31.35 -17.11 -12.55
C ILE A 90 32.48 -16.44 -11.80
N ASN A 91 33.63 -17.10 -11.72
CA ASN A 91 34.87 -16.49 -11.26
C ASN A 91 35.42 -15.60 -12.37
N THR A 92 35.28 -14.30 -12.19
CA THR A 92 35.61 -13.29 -13.21
C THR A 92 37.12 -13.14 -13.43
N ALA A 93 37.95 -13.51 -12.46
CA ALA A 93 39.41 -13.52 -12.61
C ALA A 93 39.90 -14.71 -13.46
N LYS A 94 39.24 -15.87 -13.32
CA LYS A 94 39.58 -17.11 -14.05
C LYS A 94 38.79 -17.30 -15.34
N ASN A 95 37.75 -16.49 -15.57
CA ASN A 95 36.76 -16.67 -16.65
C ASN A 95 36.18 -18.09 -16.66
N ALA A 96 35.81 -18.62 -15.50
CA ALA A 96 35.32 -19.98 -15.36
C ALA A 96 34.04 -20.01 -14.54
N ILE A 97 33.10 -20.86 -14.95
CA ILE A 97 31.96 -21.22 -14.11
C ILE A 97 32.49 -22.00 -12.90
N VAL A 98 32.00 -21.67 -11.72
CA VAL A 98 32.23 -22.45 -10.51
C VAL A 98 31.53 -23.80 -10.68
N ASN A 99 32.33 -24.87 -10.79
CA ASN A 99 31.85 -26.22 -11.01
C ASN A 99 32.47 -27.17 -9.98
N GLY A 100 31.75 -27.46 -8.91
CA GLY A 100 32.26 -28.38 -7.91
C GLY A 100 31.42 -28.48 -6.63
N ASN A 101 31.87 -29.41 -5.78
CA ASN A 101 31.35 -29.61 -4.42
C ASN A 101 32.18 -28.86 -3.38
N ASP A 102 33.03 -27.91 -3.81
CA ASP A 102 33.79 -27.04 -2.94
C ASP A 102 33.01 -25.74 -2.73
N ILE A 103 32.58 -25.50 -1.50
CA ILE A 103 31.78 -24.32 -1.17
C ILE A 103 32.62 -23.05 -1.12
N ASP A 104 33.92 -23.15 -0.87
CA ASP A 104 34.82 -22.00 -0.79
C ASP A 104 34.95 -21.34 -2.17
N ALA A 105 34.89 -22.15 -3.24
CA ALA A 105 34.89 -21.65 -4.60
C ALA A 105 33.68 -20.75 -4.93
N TYR A 106 32.52 -20.94 -4.30
CA TYR A 106 31.34 -20.07 -4.48
C TYR A 106 31.44 -18.76 -3.70
N ASN A 107 32.29 -18.74 -2.66
CA ASN A 107 32.50 -17.59 -1.78
C ASN A 107 33.77 -16.79 -2.11
N ASP A 108 34.48 -17.13 -3.19
CA ASP A 108 35.63 -16.38 -3.68
C ASP A 108 35.22 -14.95 -4.07
N GLU A 109 36.02 -13.95 -3.69
CA GLU A 109 35.74 -12.53 -3.93
C GLU A 109 35.57 -12.16 -5.42
N ASN A 110 36.15 -12.97 -6.32
CA ASN A 110 36.07 -12.77 -7.77
C ASN A 110 34.83 -13.43 -8.38
N VAL A 111 34.04 -14.17 -7.59
CA VAL A 111 32.83 -14.84 -8.06
C VAL A 111 31.64 -13.90 -7.98
N LYS A 112 30.93 -13.81 -9.11
CA LYS A 112 29.68 -13.08 -9.23
C LYS A 112 28.57 -14.00 -9.68
N LEU A 113 27.36 -13.73 -9.21
CA LEU A 113 26.16 -14.45 -9.61
C LEU A 113 25.50 -13.73 -10.81
N TYR A 114 25.34 -14.45 -11.91
CA TYR A 114 24.63 -13.97 -13.09
C TYR A 114 23.29 -14.69 -13.23
N LYS A 115 22.23 -13.94 -13.50
CA LYS A 115 20.91 -14.47 -13.84
C LYS A 115 20.68 -14.29 -15.34
N CYS A 116 20.42 -15.37 -16.06
CA CYS A 116 20.17 -15.34 -17.50
C CYS A 116 18.77 -15.85 -17.83
N ASN A 117 18.05 -15.17 -18.72
CA ASN A 117 16.63 -15.44 -18.99
C ASN A 117 16.34 -16.07 -20.37
N GLY A 118 17.36 -16.49 -21.13
CA GLY A 118 17.22 -16.98 -22.49
C GLY A 118 17.42 -15.90 -23.57
N ASN A 119 17.45 -14.62 -23.19
CA ASN A 119 17.68 -13.49 -24.09
C ASN A 119 18.85 -12.61 -23.64
N SER A 120 19.00 -12.41 -22.33
CA SER A 120 20.03 -11.57 -21.74
C SER A 120 20.39 -12.06 -20.34
N CYS A 121 21.52 -11.57 -19.82
CA CYS A 121 21.98 -11.82 -18.46
C CYS A 121 22.06 -10.52 -17.65
N SER A 122 21.92 -10.63 -16.33
CA SER A 122 22.11 -9.55 -15.35
C SER A 122 23.00 -10.04 -14.22
N ILE A 123 23.87 -9.17 -13.71
CA ILE A 123 24.57 -9.43 -12.44
C ILE A 123 23.56 -9.28 -11.31
N MET A 124 23.55 -10.24 -10.38
CA MET A 124 22.69 -10.22 -9.21
C MET A 124 23.44 -9.63 -8.03
N ASP A 125 22.82 -8.67 -7.36
CA ASP A 125 23.24 -8.27 -6.02
C ASP A 125 22.91 -9.40 -5.03
N LYS A 126 23.62 -9.41 -3.90
CA LYS A 126 23.34 -10.35 -2.82
C LYS A 126 21.92 -10.07 -2.28
N PRO A 127 21.09 -11.10 -2.07
CA PRO A 127 19.72 -10.91 -1.65
C PRO A 127 19.64 -10.47 -0.17
N ASP A 128 18.57 -9.74 0.16
CA ASP A 128 18.35 -9.20 1.50
C ASP A 128 17.81 -10.25 2.50
N SER A 129 17.39 -11.41 1.99
CA SER A 129 16.85 -12.52 2.79
C SER A 129 17.45 -13.87 2.37
N MET A 130 17.25 -14.88 3.21
CA MET A 130 17.75 -16.24 2.93
C MET A 130 17.21 -16.73 1.58
N THR A 131 18.11 -17.07 0.67
CA THR A 131 17.74 -17.39 -0.71
C THR A 131 18.42 -18.67 -1.17
N TYR A 132 17.68 -19.51 -1.86
CA TYR A 132 18.14 -20.75 -2.46
C TYR A 132 18.28 -20.54 -3.96
N TYR A 133 19.34 -21.08 -4.55
CA TYR A 133 19.59 -21.12 -5.98
C TYR A 133 19.86 -22.58 -6.40
N ALA A 134 19.22 -23.03 -7.46
CA ALA A 134 19.69 -24.18 -8.21
C ALA A 134 20.72 -23.71 -9.22
N ASP A 135 21.96 -24.14 -9.04
CA ASP A 135 23.03 -23.85 -9.97
C ASP A 135 22.99 -24.79 -11.20
N VAL A 136 23.84 -24.50 -12.17
CA VAL A 136 23.96 -25.31 -13.40
C VAL A 136 24.42 -26.74 -13.17
N ASN A 137 25.10 -27.00 -12.04
CA ASN A 137 25.53 -28.34 -11.64
C ASN A 137 24.42 -29.11 -10.92
N LYS A 138 23.21 -28.55 -10.83
CA LYS A 138 22.06 -29.13 -10.11
C LYS A 138 22.37 -29.35 -8.64
N ARG A 139 23.10 -28.41 -8.04
CA ARG A 139 23.26 -28.27 -6.59
C ARG A 139 22.33 -27.18 -6.08
N ILE A 140 21.77 -27.38 -4.88
CA ILE A 140 21.03 -26.32 -4.18
C ILE A 140 22.00 -25.56 -3.30
N ILE A 141 22.19 -24.28 -3.62
CA ILE A 141 23.04 -23.36 -2.89
C ILE A 141 22.14 -22.43 -2.09
N ARG A 142 22.39 -22.33 -0.80
CA ARG A 142 21.70 -21.42 0.12
C ARG A 142 22.62 -20.24 0.44
N TYR A 143 22.12 -19.04 0.24
CA TYR A 143 22.75 -17.82 0.73
C TYR A 143 22.18 -17.46 2.11
N ASN A 144 23.07 -17.16 3.05
CA ASN A 144 22.72 -16.71 4.39
C ASN A 144 23.18 -15.26 4.60
N VAL A 145 22.21 -14.38 4.82
CA VAL A 145 22.43 -12.93 5.00
C VAL A 145 23.28 -12.64 6.24
N ASN A 146 23.09 -13.40 7.33
CA ASN A 146 23.78 -13.15 8.60
C ASN A 146 25.28 -13.44 8.53
N SER A 147 25.68 -14.41 7.69
CA SER A 147 27.08 -14.79 7.48
C SER A 147 27.67 -14.24 6.19
N ASP A 148 26.88 -13.51 5.40
CA ASP A 148 27.22 -12.98 4.09
C ASP A 148 27.85 -14.02 3.13
N SER A 149 27.37 -15.26 3.18
CA SER A 149 28.01 -16.39 2.52
C SER A 149 27.05 -17.43 1.98
N TYR A 150 27.53 -18.15 0.96
CA TYR A 150 26.88 -19.31 0.36
C TYR A 150 27.26 -20.60 1.08
N SER A 151 26.29 -21.49 1.29
CA SER A 151 26.46 -22.86 1.76
C SER A 151 25.70 -23.83 0.87
N PHE A 152 26.09 -25.10 0.77
CA PHE A 152 25.17 -26.10 0.24
C PHE A 152 23.96 -26.23 1.16
N ALA A 153 22.74 -26.24 0.58
CA ALA A 153 21.52 -26.35 1.37
C ALA A 153 21.42 -27.71 2.06
N TYR A 154 21.85 -28.75 1.37
CA TYR A 154 21.83 -30.13 1.81
C TYR A 154 23.16 -30.83 1.48
N GLU A 155 23.53 -31.84 2.26
CA GLU A 155 24.70 -32.69 1.96
C GLU A 155 24.55 -33.34 0.58
N LYS A 156 23.35 -33.87 0.31
CA LYS A 156 22.95 -34.47 -0.95
C LYS A 156 21.59 -33.95 -1.39
N ASP A 157 21.56 -33.33 -2.57
CA ASP A 157 20.33 -32.85 -3.19
C ASP A 157 19.51 -34.02 -3.75
N ILE A 158 18.19 -33.93 -3.59
CA ILE A 158 17.24 -34.95 -4.06
C ILE A 158 16.72 -34.56 -5.44
N THR A 159 16.69 -35.52 -6.37
CA THR A 159 16.10 -35.31 -7.69
C THR A 159 14.63 -35.73 -7.67
N CYS A 160 13.75 -34.93 -8.27
CA CYS A 160 12.32 -35.23 -8.34
C CYS A 160 11.72 -35.03 -9.73
N ILE A 161 10.62 -35.72 -9.98
CA ILE A 161 9.76 -35.50 -11.15
C ILE A 161 8.64 -34.57 -10.71
N PHE A 162 8.45 -33.46 -11.43
CA PHE A 162 7.35 -32.52 -11.22
C PHE A 162 6.27 -32.69 -12.29
N ALA A 163 5.03 -32.92 -11.89
CA ALA A 163 3.87 -32.93 -12.78
C ALA A 163 2.59 -32.55 -12.02
N ASN A 164 1.77 -31.66 -12.61
CA ASN A 164 0.47 -31.26 -12.07
C ASN A 164 0.50 -30.80 -10.60
N ASN A 165 1.46 -29.94 -10.24
CA ASN A 165 1.71 -29.47 -8.86
C ASN A 165 2.03 -30.59 -7.86
N LYS A 166 2.56 -31.70 -8.36
CA LYS A 166 3.00 -32.83 -7.54
C LYS A 166 4.43 -33.22 -7.85
N CYS A 167 5.12 -33.71 -6.82
CA CYS A 167 6.51 -34.12 -6.88
C CYS A 167 6.65 -35.57 -6.48
N THR A 168 7.46 -36.31 -7.24
CA THR A 168 7.86 -37.69 -6.95
C THR A 168 9.39 -37.74 -6.80
N PRO A 169 9.93 -37.75 -5.57
CA PRO A 169 11.38 -37.75 -5.36
C PRO A 169 11.98 -39.15 -5.56
N ASN A 170 13.26 -39.19 -5.91
CA ASN A 170 14.04 -40.42 -6.08
C ASN A 170 14.68 -40.96 -4.78
N ALA A 171 14.49 -40.25 -3.68
CA ALA A 171 14.92 -40.56 -2.31
C ALA A 171 13.89 -39.99 -1.32
N ASP A 172 13.99 -40.36 -0.04
CA ASP A 172 13.11 -39.79 0.99
C ASP A 172 13.42 -38.31 1.18
N LEU A 173 12.45 -37.46 0.86
CA LEU A 173 12.51 -36.02 1.05
C LEU A 173 12.12 -35.67 2.48
N LYS A 174 12.97 -36.06 3.44
CA LYS A 174 12.77 -35.85 4.87
C LYS A 174 13.66 -34.72 5.38
N ASN A 175 13.09 -33.74 6.07
CA ASN A 175 13.82 -32.53 6.53
C ASN A 175 14.49 -31.74 5.37
N GLN A 176 13.99 -31.89 4.14
CA GLN A 176 14.40 -31.10 2.99
C GLN A 176 13.14 -30.53 2.36
N GLU A 177 13.06 -29.21 2.22
CA GLU A 177 11.91 -28.55 1.59
C GLU A 177 12.01 -28.58 0.06
N PHE A 178 13.23 -28.61 -0.49
CA PHE A 178 13.47 -28.51 -1.92
C PHE A 178 13.97 -29.80 -2.54
N CYS A 179 13.52 -30.07 -3.76
CA CYS A 179 14.13 -31.03 -4.67
C CYS A 179 14.43 -30.37 -6.02
N ILE A 180 15.38 -30.93 -6.76
CA ILE A 180 15.76 -30.45 -8.09
C ILE A 180 15.15 -31.36 -9.17
N THR A 181 14.55 -30.79 -10.22
CA THR A 181 14.09 -31.57 -11.37
C THR A 181 15.27 -32.07 -12.21
N TYR A 182 15.07 -33.04 -13.09
CA TYR A 182 16.13 -33.49 -14.01
C TYR A 182 16.71 -32.37 -14.89
N LYS A 183 15.97 -31.26 -15.06
CA LYS A 183 16.39 -30.05 -15.79
C LYS A 183 17.14 -29.03 -14.93
N GLY A 184 17.30 -29.27 -13.63
CA GLY A 184 17.94 -28.31 -12.71
C GLY A 184 16.98 -27.30 -12.09
N GLU A 185 15.66 -27.46 -12.23
CA GLU A 185 14.68 -26.49 -11.70
C GLU A 185 14.38 -26.78 -10.21
N LEU A 186 14.14 -25.75 -9.40
CA LEU A 186 13.76 -25.90 -8.00
C LEU A 186 12.26 -26.22 -7.87
N ALA A 187 11.94 -27.27 -7.12
CA ALA A 187 10.59 -27.57 -6.67
C ALA A 187 10.54 -27.60 -5.13
N LEU A 188 9.50 -26.98 -4.56
CA LEU A 188 9.28 -26.89 -3.11
C LEU A 188 8.17 -27.87 -2.70
N ALA A 189 8.49 -28.87 -1.89
CA ALA A 189 7.50 -29.78 -1.32
C ALA A 189 6.79 -29.14 -0.12
N THR A 190 5.49 -29.40 0.01
CA THR A 190 4.68 -28.87 1.12
C THR A 190 4.86 -29.64 2.43
N ALA A 191 5.34 -30.88 2.34
CA ALA A 191 5.55 -31.81 3.44
C ALA A 191 6.61 -32.85 3.05
N ASP A 192 7.02 -33.68 4.01
CA ASP A 192 7.90 -34.82 3.73
C ASP A 192 7.25 -35.77 2.71
N ILE A 193 8.01 -36.16 1.68
CA ILE A 193 7.57 -37.12 0.64
C ILE A 193 8.50 -38.32 0.65
N LYS A 194 7.95 -39.53 0.82
CA LYS A 194 8.73 -40.76 0.73
C LYS A 194 9.20 -41.04 -0.69
N ASN A 195 10.28 -41.77 -0.81
CA ASN A 195 10.85 -42.19 -2.09
C ASN A 195 9.79 -42.85 -2.99
N ARG A 196 9.68 -42.38 -4.24
CA ARG A 196 8.72 -42.83 -5.27
C ARG A 196 7.24 -42.62 -4.92
N GLU A 197 6.92 -41.99 -3.80
CA GLU A 197 5.58 -41.51 -3.52
C GLU A 197 5.38 -40.12 -4.12
N THR A 198 4.12 -39.72 -4.27
CA THR A 198 3.77 -38.43 -4.88
C THR A 198 3.15 -37.53 -3.82
N GLY A 199 3.69 -36.33 -3.64
CA GLY A 199 3.17 -35.32 -2.72
C GLY A 199 2.96 -33.97 -3.42
N GLU A 200 2.26 -33.06 -2.76
CA GLU A 200 2.01 -31.72 -3.29
C GLU A 200 3.29 -30.87 -3.27
N CYS A 201 3.51 -30.08 -4.31
CA CYS A 201 4.67 -29.22 -4.41
C CYS A 201 4.46 -28.04 -5.37
N TYR A 202 5.30 -27.02 -5.23
CA TYR A 202 5.31 -25.82 -6.04
C TYR A 202 6.52 -25.79 -6.96
N LYS A 203 6.32 -25.37 -8.22
CA LYS A 203 7.40 -25.07 -9.17
C LYS A 203 6.98 -23.94 -10.08
N ALA A 204 7.83 -22.93 -10.22
CA ALA A 204 7.56 -21.84 -11.16
C ALA A 204 7.71 -22.32 -12.62
N GLY A 205 6.93 -21.72 -13.52
CA GLY A 205 6.93 -22.08 -14.94
C GLY A 205 8.08 -21.47 -15.76
N THR A 206 8.66 -20.35 -15.30
CA THR A 206 9.76 -19.65 -16.00
C THR A 206 10.69 -18.94 -15.00
N ILE A 207 11.88 -18.53 -15.44
CA ILE A 207 12.80 -17.70 -14.64
C ILE A 207 12.39 -16.22 -14.58
N GLY A 208 11.52 -15.77 -15.50
CA GLY A 208 11.04 -14.39 -15.60
C GLY A 208 9.82 -14.08 -14.73
N SER A 209 9.09 -15.11 -14.31
CA SER A 209 7.92 -15.00 -13.45
C SER A 209 8.21 -15.61 -12.08
N THR A 210 7.57 -15.09 -11.04
CA THR A 210 7.62 -15.71 -9.71
C THR A 210 6.27 -16.23 -9.24
N ILE A 211 6.31 -17.19 -8.33
CA ILE A 211 5.17 -17.73 -7.59
C ILE A 211 5.50 -17.72 -6.09
N TYR A 212 4.47 -17.80 -5.25
CA TYR A 212 4.60 -18.08 -3.83
C TYR A 212 4.43 -19.57 -3.57
N GLY A 213 5.35 -20.15 -2.80
CA GLY A 213 5.25 -21.52 -2.32
C GLY A 213 5.34 -21.55 -0.81
N TYR A 214 4.42 -22.27 -0.16
CA TYR A 214 4.39 -22.40 1.29
C TYR A 214 4.73 -23.83 1.73
N SER A 215 5.73 -23.97 2.58
CA SER A 215 6.12 -25.23 3.23
C SER A 215 6.31 -24.99 4.73
N GLN A 216 7.54 -25.01 5.24
CA GLN A 216 7.84 -24.50 6.58
C GLN A 216 7.83 -22.97 6.60
N TYR A 217 8.33 -22.36 5.53
CA TYR A 217 8.31 -20.91 5.31
C TYR A 217 7.56 -20.58 4.03
N LEU A 218 7.22 -19.30 3.86
CA LEU A 218 6.72 -18.76 2.60
C LEU A 218 7.90 -18.33 1.74
N TYR A 219 7.92 -18.75 0.48
CA TYR A 219 8.98 -18.45 -0.47
C TYR A 219 8.44 -17.75 -1.71
N ASN A 220 9.14 -16.71 -2.16
CA ASN A 220 8.97 -16.14 -3.50
C ASN A 220 9.94 -16.84 -4.46
N MET A 221 9.42 -17.60 -5.40
CA MET A 221 10.16 -18.57 -6.21
C MET A 221 10.06 -18.27 -7.69
N ASN A 222 11.17 -18.37 -8.41
CA ASN A 222 11.17 -18.59 -9.86
C ASN A 222 11.68 -20.00 -10.18
N MET A 223 11.93 -20.30 -11.45
CA MET A 223 12.33 -21.64 -11.90
C MET A 223 13.62 -22.18 -11.22
N TYR A 224 14.54 -21.31 -10.81
CA TYR A 224 15.87 -21.68 -10.31
C TYR A 224 16.23 -21.00 -9.00
N SER A 225 15.37 -20.18 -8.41
CA SER A 225 15.62 -19.58 -7.10
C SER A 225 14.38 -19.51 -6.23
N ALA A 226 14.57 -19.61 -4.92
CA ALA A 226 13.53 -19.45 -3.91
C ALA A 226 14.04 -18.52 -2.80
N GLN A 227 13.44 -17.33 -2.69
CA GLN A 227 13.77 -16.36 -1.66
C GLN A 227 12.75 -16.48 -0.53
N MET A 228 13.23 -16.69 0.70
CA MET A 228 12.37 -16.74 1.88
C MET A 228 11.78 -15.36 2.14
N ILE A 229 10.48 -15.31 2.41
CA ILE A 229 9.82 -14.11 2.91
C ILE A 229 10.19 -13.95 4.38
N ASP A 230 10.75 -12.80 4.73
CA ASP A 230 11.11 -12.42 6.10
C ASP A 230 10.59 -11.02 6.49
N GLU A 231 9.73 -10.44 5.65
CA GLU A 231 9.04 -9.17 5.89
C GLU A 231 7.68 -9.41 6.55
N THR A 232 7.37 -8.62 7.57
CA THR A 232 6.05 -8.58 8.21
C THR A 232 5.01 -7.96 7.28
N GLY A 233 3.86 -8.60 7.13
CA GLY A 233 2.76 -8.14 6.28
C GLY A 233 1.90 -9.29 5.76
N TYR A 234 0.92 -8.95 4.90
CA TYR A 234 0.09 -9.94 4.23
C TYR A 234 0.50 -10.16 2.78
N TYR A 235 0.34 -11.41 2.33
CA TYR A 235 0.53 -11.84 0.95
C TYR A 235 -0.74 -12.55 0.49
N ILE A 236 -1.47 -11.93 -0.42
CA ILE A 236 -2.72 -12.46 -0.96
C ILE A 236 -2.41 -13.14 -2.28
N VAL A 237 -2.52 -14.47 -2.28
CA VAL A 237 -2.04 -15.32 -3.37
C VAL A 237 -3.21 -16.02 -4.04
N SER A 238 -3.23 -16.04 -5.37
CA SER A 238 -4.19 -16.82 -6.13
C SER A 238 -3.75 -18.28 -6.21
N LEU A 239 -4.51 -19.21 -5.63
CA LEU A 239 -4.18 -20.64 -5.61
C LEU A 239 -4.18 -21.30 -7.01
N SER A 240 -4.76 -20.66 -8.02
CA SER A 240 -4.76 -21.17 -9.39
C SER A 240 -3.42 -20.97 -10.11
N THR A 241 -2.68 -19.93 -9.74
CA THR A 241 -1.41 -19.55 -10.37
C THR A 241 -0.25 -19.48 -9.38
N ASN A 242 -0.55 -19.51 -8.09
CA ASN A 242 0.35 -19.22 -6.98
C ASN A 242 1.04 -17.85 -7.10
N THR A 243 0.41 -16.89 -7.78
CA THR A 243 0.96 -15.52 -7.93
C THR A 243 0.23 -14.53 -7.04
N THR A 244 0.85 -13.37 -6.82
CA THR A 244 0.19 -12.22 -6.18
C THR A 244 -1.12 -11.90 -6.89
N VAL A 245 -2.14 -11.57 -6.10
CA VAL A 245 -3.47 -11.24 -6.60
C VAL A 245 -3.45 -10.01 -7.54
N VAL A 246 -4.19 -10.09 -8.64
CA VAL A 246 -4.50 -8.95 -9.52
C VAL A 246 -6.01 -8.74 -9.64
N SER A 247 -6.43 -7.61 -10.21
CA SER A 247 -7.84 -7.19 -10.27
C SER A 247 -8.78 -8.24 -10.88
N LYS A 248 -8.30 -9.03 -11.85
CA LYS A 248 -9.04 -10.15 -12.45
C LYS A 248 -9.35 -11.27 -11.45
N ASN A 249 -8.47 -11.52 -10.47
CA ASN A 249 -8.58 -12.63 -9.54
C ASN A 249 -9.67 -12.45 -8.48
N TYR A 250 -10.09 -11.22 -8.16
CA TYR A 250 -11.15 -10.98 -7.17
C TYR A 250 -12.46 -10.46 -7.77
N LYS A 251 -12.49 -10.11 -9.07
CA LYS A 251 -13.72 -9.69 -9.76
C LYS A 251 -14.61 -10.85 -10.23
N THR A 252 -14.09 -12.08 -10.27
CA THR A 252 -14.86 -13.28 -10.64
C THR A 252 -15.52 -13.93 -9.42
N LYS A 253 -16.52 -14.81 -9.59
CA LYS A 253 -17.16 -15.50 -8.45
C LYS A 253 -16.39 -16.71 -7.91
N ASN A 254 -15.39 -17.22 -8.64
CA ASN A 254 -14.61 -18.41 -8.27
C ASN A 254 -13.16 -18.01 -7.90
N ASN A 255 -12.99 -17.34 -6.76
CA ASN A 255 -11.70 -16.80 -6.36
C ASN A 255 -11.09 -17.67 -5.25
N ASN A 256 -10.31 -18.68 -5.65
CA ASN A 256 -9.47 -19.40 -4.70
C ASN A 256 -8.26 -18.52 -4.35
N LEU A 257 -8.46 -17.61 -3.40
CA LEU A 257 -7.40 -16.80 -2.81
C LEU A 257 -7.04 -17.37 -1.44
N VAL A 258 -5.77 -17.27 -1.08
CA VAL A 258 -5.27 -17.56 0.26
C VAL A 258 -4.55 -16.31 0.77
N VAL A 259 -4.73 -16.01 2.05
CA VAL A 259 -4.02 -14.93 2.72
C VAL A 259 -2.95 -15.56 3.61
N TYR A 260 -1.68 -15.23 3.35
CA TYR A 260 -0.59 -15.53 4.26
C TYR A 260 -0.30 -14.29 5.10
N GLY A 261 -0.42 -14.42 6.41
CA GLY A 261 0.01 -13.41 7.37
C GLY A 261 1.40 -13.75 7.89
N CYS A 262 2.36 -12.86 7.69
CA CYS A 262 3.75 -13.05 8.08
C CYS A 262 4.13 -12.08 9.20
N GLN A 263 4.80 -12.60 10.23
CA GLN A 263 5.56 -11.84 11.21
C GLN A 263 7.03 -12.27 11.08
N LEU A 264 7.84 -11.41 10.46
CA LEU A 264 9.16 -11.78 9.95
C LEU A 264 9.06 -13.02 9.04
N SER A 265 9.89 -14.04 9.25
CA SER A 265 9.82 -15.30 8.49
C SER A 265 8.70 -16.25 8.92
N SER A 266 8.01 -15.97 10.03
CA SER A 266 6.91 -16.80 10.49
C SER A 266 5.62 -16.42 9.75
N CYS A 267 5.35 -17.14 8.67
CA CYS A 267 4.13 -17.00 7.89
C CYS A 267 3.12 -18.10 8.24
N LYS A 268 1.83 -17.76 8.27
CA LYS A 268 0.74 -18.72 8.43
C LYS A 268 -0.41 -18.36 7.51
N VAL A 269 -1.22 -19.36 7.15
CA VAL A 269 -2.51 -19.12 6.50
C VAL A 269 -3.42 -18.43 7.51
N VAL A 270 -4.01 -17.31 7.10
CA VAL A 270 -4.95 -16.53 7.91
C VAL A 270 -6.36 -16.77 7.36
N GLU A 271 -7.26 -17.14 8.27
CA GLU A 271 -8.70 -17.16 7.98
C GLU A 271 -9.20 -15.70 8.03
N PRO A 272 -9.79 -15.18 6.93
CA PRO A 272 -10.15 -13.78 6.86
C PRO A 272 -11.40 -13.47 7.68
N ASP A 273 -11.33 -12.39 8.45
CA ASP A 273 -12.46 -11.79 9.14
C ASP A 273 -13.33 -10.99 8.15
N GLU A 274 -14.67 -11.08 8.29
CA GLU A 274 -15.58 -10.52 7.30
C GLU A 274 -15.67 -8.99 7.30
N ASN A 275 -15.25 -8.36 8.39
CA ASN A 275 -15.29 -6.91 8.56
C ASN A 275 -13.91 -6.25 8.41
N THR A 276 -12.89 -7.04 8.04
CA THR A 276 -11.51 -6.56 7.95
C THR A 276 -10.98 -6.56 6.51
N TYR A 277 -10.36 -5.45 6.11
CA TYR A 277 -9.57 -5.40 4.89
C TYR A 277 -8.13 -5.83 5.15
N TYR A 278 -7.61 -6.74 4.35
CA TYR A 278 -6.21 -7.15 4.39
C TYR A 278 -5.41 -6.39 3.34
N TYR A 279 -4.36 -5.69 3.76
CA TYR A 279 -3.48 -4.95 2.86
C TYR A 279 -2.29 -5.80 2.40
N ASP A 280 -2.19 -6.02 1.10
CA ASP A 280 -1.01 -6.62 0.47
C ASP A 280 -0.17 -5.50 -0.17
N ALA A 281 0.98 -5.21 0.45
CA ALA A 281 1.89 -4.16 0.01
C ALA A 281 2.58 -4.48 -1.34
N ARG A 282 2.78 -5.77 -1.67
CA ARG A 282 3.40 -6.21 -2.93
C ARG A 282 2.41 -6.08 -4.09
N ALA A 283 1.15 -6.45 -3.85
CA ALA A 283 0.05 -6.26 -4.78
C ALA A 283 -0.40 -4.79 -4.88
N LYS A 284 -0.08 -3.98 -3.86
CA LYS A 284 -0.61 -2.63 -3.64
C LYS A 284 -2.14 -2.63 -3.69
N THR A 285 -2.78 -3.52 -2.94
CA THR A 285 -4.25 -3.60 -2.87
C THR A 285 -4.70 -3.89 -1.45
N ILE A 286 -5.94 -3.51 -1.13
CA ILE A 286 -6.65 -4.03 0.03
C ILE A 286 -7.83 -4.88 -0.43
N LEU A 287 -8.08 -5.99 0.26
CA LEU A 287 -9.21 -6.88 -0.02
C LEU A 287 -9.91 -7.30 1.27
N ARG A 288 -11.25 -7.28 1.24
CA ARG A 288 -12.13 -7.81 2.29
C ARG A 288 -12.87 -9.03 1.76
N TYR A 289 -13.02 -10.05 2.58
CA TYR A 289 -13.78 -11.25 2.27
C TYR A 289 -15.14 -11.15 2.96
N LYS A 290 -16.25 -11.19 2.22
CA LYS A 290 -17.60 -11.19 2.80
C LYS A 290 -18.53 -12.01 1.94
N ASP A 291 -19.36 -12.87 2.55
CA ASP A 291 -20.32 -13.73 1.85
C ASP A 291 -19.69 -14.61 0.75
N GLY A 292 -18.47 -15.11 0.98
CA GLY A 292 -17.75 -15.92 0.00
C GLY A 292 -17.09 -15.13 -1.14
N ILE A 293 -17.09 -13.79 -1.09
CA ILE A 293 -16.61 -12.93 -2.17
C ILE A 293 -15.54 -11.97 -1.64
N TRP A 294 -14.40 -11.94 -2.34
CA TRP A 294 -13.35 -10.95 -2.13
C TRP A 294 -13.67 -9.65 -2.87
N ARG A 295 -13.59 -8.51 -2.19
CA ARG A 295 -13.80 -7.18 -2.78
C ARG A 295 -12.74 -6.19 -2.35
N SER A 296 -12.41 -5.29 -3.27
CA SER A 296 -11.60 -4.09 -3.01
C SER A 296 -12.55 -2.88 -2.94
N PRO A 297 -12.28 -1.87 -2.09
CA PRO A 297 -13.16 -0.71 -1.96
C PRO A 297 -13.29 0.02 -3.29
N GLU A 298 -14.44 0.64 -3.58
CA GLU A 298 -14.63 1.37 -4.83
C GLU A 298 -13.96 2.75 -4.82
N ASN A 299 -14.05 3.45 -3.69
CA ASN A 299 -13.58 4.81 -3.49
C ASN A 299 -12.44 4.88 -2.45
N SER A 300 -11.74 6.02 -2.41
CA SER A 300 -10.80 6.34 -1.33
C SER A 300 -11.55 6.76 -0.07
N GLY A 301 -10.94 6.59 1.10
CA GLY A 301 -11.58 6.97 2.36
C GLY A 301 -10.92 6.32 3.58
N TYR A 302 -11.73 6.03 4.59
CA TYR A 302 -11.33 5.26 5.77
C TYR A 302 -11.88 3.84 5.68
N ALA A 303 -11.11 2.86 6.15
CA ALA A 303 -11.57 1.49 6.29
C ALA A 303 -10.87 0.83 7.48
N TYR A 304 -11.51 -0.20 8.04
CA TYR A 304 -10.91 -1.06 9.03
C TYR A 304 -9.95 -2.02 8.32
N ILE A 305 -8.65 -1.73 8.43
CA ILE A 305 -7.59 -2.36 7.65
C ILE A 305 -6.59 -3.01 8.59
N SER A 306 -6.29 -4.28 8.31
CA SER A 306 -5.17 -5.01 8.83
C SER A 306 -3.99 -4.88 7.87
N ILE A 307 -2.93 -4.19 8.29
CA ILE A 307 -1.72 -3.99 7.48
C ILE A 307 -0.71 -5.14 7.68
N ASP A 308 -0.80 -5.81 8.83
CA ASP A 308 -0.05 -7.02 9.17
C ASP A 308 -0.78 -7.78 10.31
N PRO A 309 -0.37 -9.02 10.65
CA PRO A 309 -1.06 -9.83 11.67
C PRO A 309 -1.15 -9.24 13.08
N ALA A 310 -0.37 -8.20 13.42
CA ALA A 310 -0.42 -7.54 14.71
C ALA A 310 -1.17 -6.20 14.67
N ASN A 311 -1.30 -5.58 13.50
CA ASN A 311 -1.76 -4.20 13.36
C ASN A 311 -3.04 -4.12 12.52
N THR A 312 -4.17 -4.04 13.22
CA THR A 312 -5.50 -3.77 12.63
C THR A 312 -6.09 -2.53 13.26
N TYR A 313 -6.51 -1.58 12.42
CA TYR A 313 -7.06 -0.30 12.87
C TYR A 313 -7.86 0.38 11.77
N ILE A 314 -8.41 1.57 12.04
CA ILE A 314 -8.94 2.43 10.98
C ILE A 314 -7.78 3.16 10.29
N TYR A 315 -7.61 2.91 8.99
CA TYR A 315 -6.60 3.59 8.17
C TYR A 315 -7.27 4.44 7.09
N ARG A 316 -6.67 5.59 6.82
CA ARG A 316 -6.98 6.36 5.61
C ARG A 316 -6.23 5.75 4.45
N PHE A 317 -6.90 5.55 3.32
CA PHE A 317 -6.28 5.04 2.10
C PHE A 317 -6.71 5.83 0.86
N THR A 318 -5.86 5.80 -0.15
CA THR A 318 -6.12 6.36 -1.47
C THR A 318 -6.10 5.24 -2.51
N LYS A 319 -7.11 5.20 -3.38
CA LYS A 319 -7.22 4.25 -4.48
C LYS A 319 -7.06 4.95 -5.83
N ASN A 320 -6.11 4.48 -6.63
CA ASN A 320 -5.80 4.93 -7.97
C ASN A 320 -6.00 3.80 -8.98
N VAL A 321 -7.17 3.73 -9.64
CA VAL A 321 -7.57 2.71 -10.65
C VAL A 321 -7.40 1.25 -10.19
N GLU A 322 -6.16 0.76 -10.05
CA GLU A 322 -5.82 -0.58 -9.58
C GLU A 322 -4.88 -0.62 -8.36
N GLU A 323 -4.24 0.50 -7.98
CA GLU A 323 -3.34 0.57 -6.82
C GLU A 323 -4.02 1.24 -5.61
N VAL A 324 -3.81 0.68 -4.43
CA VAL A 324 -4.20 1.24 -3.13
C VAL A 324 -2.95 1.59 -2.35
N LYS A 325 -2.94 2.81 -1.78
CA LYS A 325 -1.90 3.29 -0.88
C LYS A 325 -2.51 3.60 0.48
N ILE A 326 -1.93 3.04 1.54
CA ILE A 326 -2.24 3.43 2.92
C ILE A 326 -1.60 4.79 3.20
N ASN A 327 -2.40 5.77 3.61
CA ASN A 327 -1.94 7.14 3.89
C ASN A 327 -1.49 7.30 5.34
N GLY A 328 -2.15 6.63 6.28
CA GLY A 328 -1.83 6.70 7.70
C GLY A 328 -2.94 6.13 8.58
N MET A 329 -2.56 5.81 9.81
CA MET A 329 -3.47 5.43 10.88
C MET A 329 -4.37 6.61 11.24
N ALA A 330 -5.65 6.35 11.54
CA ALA A 330 -6.57 7.36 12.03
C ALA A 330 -6.13 7.89 13.42
N ASN A 331 -6.49 9.14 13.72
CA ASN A 331 -6.39 9.68 15.08
C ASN A 331 -7.60 9.23 15.92
N TYR A 332 -7.65 9.55 17.21
CA TYR A 332 -8.83 9.30 18.04
C TYR A 332 -10.08 10.07 17.56
N GLY A 333 -11.26 9.51 17.78
CA GLY A 333 -12.55 10.09 17.37
C GLY A 333 -13.38 9.15 16.49
N TYR A 334 -14.42 9.69 15.85
CA TYR A 334 -15.35 8.92 15.03
C TYR A 334 -14.98 8.92 13.54
N TYR A 335 -15.11 7.77 12.89
CA TYR A 335 -14.83 7.58 11.47
C TYR A 335 -15.93 6.78 10.79
N TYR A 336 -16.49 7.38 9.73
CA TYR A 336 -17.34 6.68 8.79
C TYR A 336 -16.50 6.02 7.70
N THR A 337 -16.62 4.70 7.55
CA THR A 337 -15.82 3.92 6.62
C THR A 337 -16.48 3.84 5.24
N VAL A 338 -15.68 3.45 4.23
CA VAL A 338 -16.16 3.24 2.85
C VAL A 338 -17.19 2.10 2.74
N ASP A 339 -17.32 1.27 3.77
CA ASP A 339 -18.26 0.16 3.85
C ASP A 339 -19.59 0.53 4.50
N GLY A 340 -19.72 1.79 4.92
CA GLY A 340 -20.95 2.31 5.51
C GLY A 340 -21.05 2.13 7.03
N GLU A 341 -19.96 1.76 7.68
CA GLU A 341 -19.92 1.52 9.13
C GLU A 341 -19.30 2.70 9.88
N MET A 342 -19.77 2.95 11.10
CA MET A 342 -19.23 3.97 11.98
C MET A 342 -18.38 3.32 13.06
N TYR A 343 -17.15 3.79 13.20
CA TYR A 343 -16.22 3.35 14.23
C TYR A 343 -15.89 4.50 15.18
N HIS A 344 -15.73 4.16 16.46
CA HIS A 344 -15.11 5.01 17.45
C HIS A 344 -13.70 4.51 17.74
N CYS A 345 -12.74 5.42 17.75
CA CYS A 345 -11.35 5.12 18.03
C CYS A 345 -10.95 5.84 19.33
N ASP A 346 -10.82 5.09 20.43
CA ASP A 346 -10.56 5.62 21.77
C ASP A 346 -9.12 5.33 22.22
N ARG A 347 -8.59 6.22 23.05
CA ARG A 347 -7.31 6.05 23.75
C ARG A 347 -7.43 5.10 24.94
N ASP A 348 -8.60 5.04 25.57
CA ASP A 348 -8.82 4.27 26.79
C ASP A 348 -9.10 2.77 26.53
N GLU A 349 -9.46 2.40 25.30
CA GLU A 349 -9.62 1.00 24.85
C GLU A 349 -8.31 0.40 24.29
N ASP A 350 -7.20 0.55 25.02
CA ASP A 350 -5.85 0.14 24.56
C ASP A 350 -5.44 0.73 23.19
N GLY A 351 -6.08 1.84 22.78
CA GLY A 351 -5.89 2.44 21.46
C GLY A 351 -6.56 1.69 20.32
N ALA A 352 -7.64 0.92 20.57
CA ALA A 352 -8.41 0.20 19.56
C ALA A 352 -9.49 1.08 18.89
N CYS A 353 -9.99 0.64 17.73
CA CYS A 353 -11.22 1.17 17.17
C CYS A 353 -12.29 0.09 17.20
N SER A 354 -13.47 0.45 17.69
CA SER A 354 -14.63 -0.42 17.82
C SER A 354 -15.80 0.14 17.00
N PRO A 355 -16.65 -0.72 16.39
CA PRO A 355 -17.89 -0.26 15.80
C PRO A 355 -18.79 0.33 16.88
N ILE A 356 -19.60 1.32 16.53
CA ILE A 356 -20.58 1.88 17.47
C ILE A 356 -21.62 0.82 17.87
N ASP A 357 -22.08 0.91 19.11
CA ASP A 357 -23.02 -0.03 19.75
C ASP A 357 -24.36 0.62 20.12
N ASN A 358 -24.55 1.88 19.74
CA ASN A 358 -25.71 2.68 20.13
C ASN A 358 -26.28 3.50 18.97
N THR A 359 -27.60 3.69 18.98
CA THR A 359 -28.29 4.61 18.07
C THR A 359 -28.04 6.04 18.51
N GLY A 360 -27.65 6.92 17.59
CA GLY A 360 -27.33 8.30 17.94
C GLY A 360 -26.72 9.12 16.82
N TYR A 361 -26.32 10.34 17.16
CA TYR A 361 -25.57 11.22 16.26
C TYR A 361 -24.08 11.16 16.56
N TYR A 362 -23.28 11.13 15.51
CA TYR A 362 -21.83 10.99 15.59
C TYR A 362 -21.15 12.06 14.74
N PHE A 363 -20.34 12.90 15.36
CA PHE A 363 -19.51 13.90 14.69
C PHE A 363 -18.15 13.30 14.35
N THR A 364 -17.85 13.19 13.07
CA THR A 364 -16.64 12.54 12.57
C THR A 364 -15.48 13.52 12.44
N ASN A 365 -14.26 12.99 12.48
CA ASN A 365 -13.04 13.79 12.29
C ASN A 365 -12.91 14.40 10.88
N ALA A 366 -13.75 13.99 9.93
CA ALA A 366 -13.87 14.62 8.62
C ALA A 366 -14.72 15.90 8.63
N GLY A 367 -15.28 16.28 9.79
CA GLY A 367 -16.18 17.43 9.90
C GLY A 367 -17.59 17.12 9.40
N GLU A 368 -18.07 15.89 9.63
CA GLU A 368 -19.36 15.43 9.11
C GLU A 368 -20.17 14.80 10.23
N VAL A 369 -21.48 15.05 10.27
CA VAL A 369 -22.38 14.47 11.27
C VAL A 369 -23.19 13.35 10.62
N TYR A 370 -23.28 12.21 11.28
CA TYR A 370 -24.09 11.07 10.88
C TYR A 370 -25.11 10.76 11.97
N TYR A 371 -26.32 10.39 11.56
CA TYR A 371 -27.29 9.73 12.45
C TYR A 371 -27.27 8.25 12.15
N CYS A 372 -26.90 7.43 13.13
CA CYS A 372 -26.79 6.00 12.98
C CYS A 372 -27.86 5.28 13.79
N ILE A 373 -28.49 4.28 13.18
CA ILE A 373 -29.45 3.38 13.81
C ILE A 373 -28.74 2.04 14.00
N HIS A 374 -28.56 1.66 15.26
CA HIS A 374 -27.96 0.41 15.69
C HIS A 374 -29.05 -0.55 16.18
N ASP A 375 -29.07 -1.75 15.63
CA ASP A 375 -29.93 -2.84 16.09
C ASP A 375 -29.22 -3.62 17.21
N SER A 376 -29.71 -3.45 18.44
CA SER A 376 -29.15 -4.12 19.62
C SER A 376 -29.26 -5.65 19.60
N GLU A 377 -30.10 -6.21 18.72
CA GLU A 377 -30.19 -7.67 18.53
C GLU A 377 -29.15 -8.19 17.51
N GLU A 378 -28.37 -7.30 16.88
CA GLU A 378 -27.37 -7.59 15.85
C GLU A 378 -27.94 -8.41 14.66
N LEU A 379 -29.25 -8.28 14.39
CA LEU A 379 -29.90 -8.98 13.28
C LEU A 379 -29.71 -8.22 11.97
N GLU A 380 -29.68 -6.89 12.04
CA GLU A 380 -29.46 -6.00 10.91
C GLU A 380 -28.18 -5.16 11.08
N PRO A 381 -27.46 -4.86 9.98
CA PRO A 381 -26.28 -4.01 10.06
C PRO A 381 -26.65 -2.58 10.48
N THR A 382 -25.73 -1.92 11.18
CA THR A 382 -25.90 -0.51 11.58
C THR A 382 -26.01 0.37 10.34
N GLU A 383 -27.07 1.18 10.26
CA GLU A 383 -27.31 2.09 9.16
C GLU A 383 -27.04 3.54 9.57
N CYS A 384 -26.10 4.20 8.90
CA CYS A 384 -25.75 5.59 9.17
C CYS A 384 -26.13 6.50 8.01
N THR A 385 -26.92 7.54 8.31
CA THR A 385 -27.33 8.56 7.36
C THR A 385 -26.60 9.88 7.62
N LYS A 386 -25.88 10.36 6.60
CA LYS A 386 -25.19 11.65 6.66
C LYS A 386 -26.17 12.80 6.80
N GLN A 387 -25.94 13.66 7.78
CA GLN A 387 -26.76 14.83 8.05
C GLN A 387 -26.23 16.06 7.33
N ALA A 388 -27.16 16.84 6.82
CA ALA A 388 -26.92 18.08 6.11
C ALA A 388 -26.85 19.26 7.07
N CYS A 389 -25.97 20.19 6.75
CA CYS A 389 -25.85 21.49 7.38
C CYS A 389 -26.18 22.61 6.38
N VAL A 390 -26.44 23.80 6.91
CA VAL A 390 -26.87 24.95 6.11
C VAL A 390 -25.65 25.79 5.76
N SER A 391 -25.30 25.84 4.47
CA SER A 391 -24.09 26.54 4.01
C SER A 391 -24.07 28.00 4.48
N GLY A 392 -22.93 28.41 5.03
CA GLY A 392 -22.69 29.73 5.61
C GLY A 392 -23.12 29.90 7.07
N GLN A 393 -23.96 29.01 7.61
CA GLN A 393 -24.36 29.04 9.02
C GLN A 393 -23.34 28.31 9.91
N TYR A 394 -23.44 28.57 11.21
CA TYR A 394 -22.53 28.05 12.24
C TYR A 394 -23.23 26.99 13.08
N TYR A 395 -22.43 26.11 13.68
CA TYR A 395 -22.87 24.99 14.51
C TYR A 395 -21.97 24.90 15.74
N TYR A 396 -22.59 24.73 16.92
CA TYR A 396 -21.87 24.49 18.18
C TYR A 396 -21.86 22.99 18.49
N ILE A 397 -20.67 22.39 18.58
CA ILE A 397 -20.44 20.95 18.81
C ILE A 397 -19.16 20.81 19.64
N ASP A 398 -19.16 19.98 20.69
CA ASP A 398 -17.97 19.67 21.50
C ASP A 398 -17.20 20.92 21.98
N ASP A 399 -17.91 21.90 22.55
CA ASP A 399 -17.36 23.18 23.03
C ASP A 399 -16.61 24.02 21.98
N ALA A 400 -16.90 23.80 20.70
CA ALA A 400 -16.31 24.53 19.59
C ALA A 400 -17.37 24.96 18.55
N TYR A 401 -17.02 25.99 17.79
CA TYR A 401 -17.84 26.49 16.70
C TYR A 401 -17.30 26.01 15.36
N TYR A 402 -18.20 25.52 14.51
CA TYR A 402 -17.94 25.08 13.16
C TYR A 402 -18.81 25.86 12.17
N ARG A 403 -18.26 26.17 11.00
CA ARG A 403 -18.97 26.78 9.88
C ARG A 403 -19.29 25.72 8.84
N CYS A 404 -20.51 25.69 8.36
CA CYS A 404 -20.91 24.82 7.27
C CYS A 404 -20.43 25.41 5.92
N GLU A 405 -19.41 24.81 5.31
CA GLU A 405 -18.87 25.26 4.01
C GLU A 405 -19.73 24.74 2.85
N SER A 406 -20.06 23.45 2.89
CA SER A 406 -20.95 22.78 1.95
C SER A 406 -22.06 22.06 2.70
N SER A 407 -23.10 21.60 2.02
CA SER A 407 -24.34 21.10 2.61
C SER A 407 -24.20 19.95 3.62
N ALA A 408 -23.02 19.41 3.91
CA ALA A 408 -22.79 18.40 4.95
C ALA A 408 -21.36 18.43 5.53
N SER A 409 -20.62 19.54 5.36
CA SER A 409 -19.22 19.66 5.79
C SER A 409 -19.05 20.86 6.70
N LEU A 410 -18.70 20.58 7.93
CA LEU A 410 -18.43 21.50 9.02
C LEU A 410 -16.93 21.67 9.17
N VAL A 411 -16.45 22.91 9.07
CA VAL A 411 -15.04 23.25 9.29
C VAL A 411 -14.90 24.10 10.54
N PRO A 412 -13.84 23.93 11.34
CA PRO A 412 -13.61 24.79 12.50
C PRO A 412 -13.61 26.27 12.12
N VAL A 413 -14.25 27.11 12.94
CA VAL A 413 -14.23 28.56 12.74
C VAL A 413 -12.80 29.09 12.92
N MET A 414 -12.35 29.88 11.96
CA MET A 414 -11.02 30.50 11.90
C MET A 414 -11.19 32.01 11.85
N SER A 415 -10.11 32.77 12.05
CA SER A 415 -10.14 34.24 12.00
C SER A 415 -10.81 34.81 10.75
N ARG A 416 -10.60 34.19 9.58
CA ARG A 416 -11.23 34.62 8.30
C ARG A 416 -12.76 34.48 8.27
N TYR A 417 -13.33 33.68 9.17
CA TYR A 417 -14.77 33.45 9.30
C TYR A 417 -15.39 34.29 10.42
N CYS A 418 -14.62 35.16 11.07
CA CYS A 418 -15.09 36.02 12.15
C CYS A 418 -15.03 37.48 11.75
N SER A 419 -16.21 38.04 11.51
CA SER A 419 -16.43 39.48 11.43
C SER A 419 -17.03 39.94 12.76
N TYR A 420 -16.48 41.00 13.32
CA TYR A 420 -16.93 41.52 14.61
C TYR A 420 -18.35 42.10 14.54
N ASN A 421 -18.72 42.76 13.44
CA ASN A 421 -20.01 43.46 13.35
C ASN A 421 -21.11 42.65 12.65
N ASP A 422 -20.83 41.42 12.22
CA ASP A 422 -21.79 40.65 11.44
C ASP A 422 -22.69 39.84 12.39
N ASN A 423 -24.00 39.91 12.15
CA ASN A 423 -24.93 39.00 12.78
C ASN A 423 -24.92 37.67 12.03
N VAL A 424 -24.75 36.57 12.76
CA VAL A 424 -24.69 35.21 12.21
C VAL A 424 -25.69 34.31 12.91
N ILE A 425 -26.09 33.24 12.22
CA ILE A 425 -26.93 32.18 12.78
C ILE A 425 -26.03 31.07 13.30
N ILE A 426 -26.15 30.77 14.60
CA ILE A 426 -25.52 29.61 15.23
C ILE A 426 -26.60 28.61 15.58
N ASN A 427 -26.39 27.36 15.17
CA ASN A 427 -27.28 26.24 15.40
C ASN A 427 -26.70 25.34 16.49
N PHE A 428 -27.54 24.93 17.44
CA PHE A 428 -27.23 24.01 18.53
C PHE A 428 -27.97 22.71 18.27
N PRO A 429 -27.30 21.66 17.76
CA PRO A 429 -27.94 20.39 17.41
C PRO A 429 -28.62 19.74 18.60
N LEU A 430 -29.90 19.35 18.47
CA LEU A 430 -30.66 18.74 19.57
C LEU A 430 -30.04 17.42 20.07
N ALA A 431 -29.26 16.76 19.22
CA ALA A 431 -28.49 15.60 19.58
C ALA A 431 -27.51 15.84 20.75
N LEU A 432 -27.10 17.09 20.97
CA LEU A 432 -26.07 17.51 21.93
C LEU A 432 -26.65 18.47 22.98
N THR A 433 -27.91 18.27 23.37
CA THR A 433 -28.62 19.20 24.29
C THR A 433 -27.90 19.35 25.64
N GLU A 434 -27.23 18.29 26.11
CA GLU A 434 -26.46 18.32 27.36
C GLU A 434 -25.25 19.28 27.29
N GLU A 435 -24.69 19.48 26.09
CA GLU A 435 -23.56 20.39 25.85
C GLU A 435 -23.99 21.84 25.62
N PHE A 436 -25.30 22.13 25.58
CA PHE A 436 -25.76 23.50 25.32
C PHE A 436 -25.24 24.46 26.39
N PRO A 437 -24.75 25.65 26.00
CA PRO A 437 -24.42 26.69 26.96
C PRO A 437 -25.64 27.04 27.83
N ASP A 438 -25.44 27.33 29.11
CA ASP A 438 -26.52 27.60 30.07
C ASP A 438 -27.50 28.68 29.60
N LYS A 439 -26.99 29.73 28.94
CA LYS A 439 -27.83 30.79 28.36
C LYS A 439 -28.81 30.27 27.30
N ILE A 440 -28.40 29.27 26.52
CA ILE A 440 -29.24 28.63 25.51
C ILE A 440 -30.27 27.73 26.18
N LYS A 441 -29.86 26.92 27.17
CA LYS A 441 -30.78 26.08 27.95
C LYS A 441 -31.89 26.93 28.60
N GLN A 442 -31.52 28.02 29.27
CA GLN A 442 -32.47 28.96 29.89
C GLN A 442 -33.41 29.63 28.88
N ALA A 443 -32.91 30.02 27.72
CA ALA A 443 -33.73 30.63 26.67
C ALA A 443 -34.76 29.63 26.11
N VAL A 444 -34.36 28.38 25.88
CA VAL A 444 -35.25 27.30 25.41
C VAL A 444 -36.36 27.01 26.42
N GLU A 445 -36.02 26.85 27.71
CA GLU A 445 -36.99 26.66 28.79
C GLU A 445 -37.96 27.85 28.90
N GLY A 446 -37.45 29.08 28.74
CA GLY A 446 -38.26 30.30 28.75
C GLY A 446 -39.27 30.34 27.61
N ILE A 447 -38.88 29.93 26.40
CA ILE A 447 -39.77 29.87 25.23
C ILE A 447 -40.87 28.84 25.43
N GLU A 448 -40.52 27.64 25.89
CA GLU A 448 -41.49 26.58 26.13
C GLU A 448 -42.51 26.99 27.19
N LYS A 449 -42.05 27.60 28.28
CA LYS A 449 -42.89 28.01 29.40
C LYS A 449 -43.80 29.20 29.09
N ASN A 450 -43.30 30.20 28.37
CA ASN A 450 -43.98 31.49 28.23
C ASN A 450 -44.67 31.69 26.88
N ASN A 451 -44.20 31.03 25.80
CA ASN A 451 -44.66 31.29 24.43
C ASN A 451 -45.46 30.13 23.81
N ASN A 452 -45.66 29.01 24.54
CA ASN A 452 -46.28 27.77 24.04
C ASN A 452 -45.78 27.39 22.62
N SER A 453 -44.49 27.58 22.41
CA SER A 453 -43.80 27.46 21.12
C SER A 453 -42.47 26.72 21.34
N THR A 454 -41.78 26.41 20.24
CA THR A 454 -40.45 25.79 20.28
C THR A 454 -39.41 26.66 19.60
N ALA A 455 -38.20 26.67 20.17
CA ALA A 455 -37.03 27.27 19.55
C ALA A 455 -36.44 26.40 18.42
N ILE A 456 -36.95 25.18 18.27
CA ILE A 456 -36.45 24.18 17.31
C ILE A 456 -36.81 24.60 15.89
N VAL A 457 -35.79 24.68 15.04
CA VAL A 457 -35.96 24.89 13.60
C VAL A 457 -35.99 23.53 12.92
N SER A 458 -37.18 23.04 12.62
CA SER A 458 -37.36 21.85 11.77
C SER A 458 -37.43 22.26 10.30
N ARG A 459 -36.54 21.72 9.47
CA ARG A 459 -36.53 22.02 8.02
C ARG A 459 -37.26 20.92 7.26
N ARG A 460 -37.96 21.30 6.17
CA ARG A 460 -38.61 20.33 5.27
C ARG A 460 -37.55 19.49 4.55
N GLY A 461 -37.27 18.30 5.09
CA GLY A 461 -36.36 17.31 4.52
C GLY A 461 -35.72 16.47 5.64
N LYS A 462 -35.79 15.14 5.52
CA LYS A 462 -35.42 14.18 6.60
C LYS A 462 -33.94 14.13 7.00
N ASN A 463 -33.09 14.98 6.41
CA ASN A 463 -31.64 14.84 6.52
C ASN A 463 -30.96 16.10 7.08
N TYR A 464 -31.67 17.09 7.62
CA TYR A 464 -31.01 18.25 8.25
C TYR A 464 -30.90 18.05 9.76
N LEU A 465 -29.80 18.55 10.35
CA LEU A 465 -29.64 18.56 11.80
C LEU A 465 -30.74 19.40 12.45
N GLU A 466 -31.63 18.75 13.18
CA GLU A 466 -32.58 19.44 14.04
C GLU A 466 -31.80 20.18 15.13
N SER A 467 -32.10 21.47 15.27
CA SER A 467 -31.32 22.36 16.12
C SER A 467 -32.16 23.49 16.68
N VAL A 468 -31.72 24.00 17.82
CA VAL A 468 -32.10 25.33 18.32
C VAL A 468 -31.21 26.33 17.63
N SER A 469 -31.79 27.35 17.00
CA SER A 469 -31.02 28.40 16.31
C SER A 469 -31.06 29.70 17.10
N GLY A 470 -29.96 30.43 17.10
CA GLY A 470 -29.89 31.78 17.64
C GLY A 470 -29.10 32.73 16.75
N VAL A 471 -29.35 34.03 16.91
CA VAL A 471 -28.58 35.11 16.30
C VAL A 471 -27.48 35.53 17.25
N PHE A 472 -26.28 35.64 16.72
CA PHE A 472 -25.08 36.02 17.45
C PHE A 472 -24.30 37.10 16.71
N THR A 473 -23.51 37.87 17.44
CA THR A 473 -22.68 38.96 16.92
C THR A 473 -21.31 38.98 17.63
N ASN A 474 -20.48 39.97 17.34
CA ASN A 474 -19.19 40.19 17.99
C ASN A 474 -18.26 38.97 17.95
N CYS A 475 -18.10 38.32 16.78
CA CYS A 475 -17.15 37.21 16.73
C CYS A 475 -15.73 37.68 17.05
N THR A 476 -15.10 37.07 18.04
CA THR A 476 -13.67 37.21 18.31
C THR A 476 -12.96 35.86 18.22
N TYR A 477 -11.76 35.84 17.65
CA TYR A 477 -10.95 34.64 17.50
C TYR A 477 -9.64 34.76 18.28
N ASN A 478 -9.42 33.85 19.24
CA ASN A 478 -8.15 33.73 19.95
C ASN A 478 -7.21 32.81 19.15
N VAL A 479 -6.12 33.39 18.63
CA VAL A 479 -5.14 32.66 17.82
C VAL A 479 -4.34 31.65 18.64
N GLU A 480 -4.06 31.93 19.90
CA GLU A 480 -3.27 31.04 20.77
C GLU A 480 -4.06 29.79 21.18
N GLU A 481 -5.34 29.98 21.49
CA GLU A 481 -6.24 28.90 21.90
C GLU A 481 -6.96 28.25 20.72
N THR A 482 -6.86 28.82 19.52
CA THR A 482 -7.61 28.44 18.31
C THR A 482 -9.14 28.41 18.50
N LYS A 483 -9.65 29.23 19.42
CA LYS A 483 -11.08 29.29 19.81
C LYS A 483 -11.75 30.56 19.31
N SER A 484 -13.02 30.44 18.95
CA SER A 484 -13.90 31.57 18.65
C SER A 484 -14.93 31.76 19.75
N THR A 485 -15.35 33.00 19.95
CA THR A 485 -16.43 33.37 20.89
C THR A 485 -17.39 34.31 20.19
N PHE A 486 -18.65 34.24 20.59
CA PHE A 486 -19.74 35.02 20.04
C PHE A 486 -20.63 35.55 21.16
N ASP A 487 -21.21 36.73 20.95
CA ASP A 487 -22.20 37.30 21.85
C ASP A 487 -23.60 36.95 21.37
N LEU A 488 -24.43 36.39 22.28
CA LEU A 488 -25.83 36.07 21.99
C LEU A 488 -26.64 37.35 21.84
N VAL A 489 -27.30 37.52 20.69
CA VAL A 489 -28.29 38.58 20.46
C VAL A 489 -29.66 38.09 20.89
N CYS A 490 -30.13 36.98 20.32
CA CYS A 490 -31.42 36.39 20.64
C CYS A 490 -31.53 34.93 20.16
N VAL A 491 -32.44 34.15 20.75
CA VAL A 491 -32.75 32.77 20.35
C VAL A 491 -34.04 32.74 19.55
N ASN A 492 -34.13 31.91 18.52
CA ASN A 492 -35.32 31.80 17.67
C ASN A 492 -36.62 31.66 18.48
N ASN A 493 -37.64 32.44 18.12
CA ASN A 493 -38.94 32.52 18.82
C ASN A 493 -38.87 33.01 20.27
N TYR A 494 -37.73 33.55 20.72
CA TYR A 494 -37.64 34.25 21.99
C TYR A 494 -38.34 35.61 21.90
N VAL A 495 -39.20 35.90 22.86
CA VAL A 495 -39.95 37.16 22.96
C VAL A 495 -39.35 37.99 24.09
N ALA A 496 -39.08 39.26 23.81
CA ALA A 496 -38.57 40.23 24.77
C ALA A 496 -39.39 41.52 24.68
N VAL A 497 -39.51 42.24 25.78
CA VAL A 497 -40.07 43.59 25.82
C VAL A 497 -38.92 44.57 25.74
N ASP A 498 -38.97 45.52 24.80
CA ASP A 498 -37.98 46.57 24.69
C ASP A 498 -38.07 47.53 25.88
N GLU A 499 -36.98 47.66 26.66
CA GLU A 499 -36.98 48.48 27.87
C GLU A 499 -37.13 49.99 27.59
N GLU A 500 -36.83 50.45 26.38
CA GLU A 500 -36.90 51.86 25.99
C GLU A 500 -38.25 52.22 25.37
N THR A 501 -38.83 51.34 24.56
CA THR A 501 -40.08 51.61 23.82
C THR A 501 -41.31 50.92 24.38
N ASP A 502 -41.15 49.95 25.29
CA ASP A 502 -42.21 49.07 25.83
C ASP A 502 -42.87 48.18 24.75
N ASP A 503 -42.24 48.07 23.58
CA ASP A 503 -42.74 47.26 22.47
C ASP A 503 -42.32 45.79 22.65
N VAL A 504 -43.24 44.88 22.34
CA VAL A 504 -42.95 43.45 22.31
C VAL A 504 -42.20 43.13 21.01
N LYS A 505 -41.10 42.39 21.11
CA LYS A 505 -40.27 41.98 19.98
C LYS A 505 -40.03 40.47 19.98
N ILE A 506 -39.93 39.88 18.81
CA ILE A 506 -39.62 38.46 18.61
C ILE A 506 -38.31 38.29 17.83
N CYS A 507 -37.51 37.31 18.21
CA CYS A 507 -36.27 37.00 17.50
C CYS A 507 -36.54 36.28 16.18
N SER A 508 -36.11 36.87 15.07
CA SER A 508 -36.22 36.33 13.71
C SER A 508 -34.86 35.90 13.18
N MET A 509 -34.74 34.63 12.76
CA MET A 509 -33.54 34.14 12.08
C MET A 509 -33.38 34.76 10.68
N GLU A 510 -34.48 35.10 10.00
CA GLU A 510 -34.43 35.69 8.66
C GLU A 510 -33.94 37.13 8.67
N GLN A 511 -34.32 37.90 9.70
CA GLN A 511 -33.90 39.29 9.86
C GLN A 511 -32.62 39.44 10.70
N LEU A 512 -32.04 38.33 11.17
CA LEU A 512 -30.83 38.30 11.98
C LEU A 512 -30.92 39.22 13.23
N GLY A 513 -32.04 39.17 13.95
CA GLY A 513 -32.25 39.95 15.17
C GLY A 513 -33.71 40.02 15.63
N TYR A 514 -33.99 40.93 16.55
CA TYR A 514 -35.35 41.21 17.02
C TYR A 514 -36.15 42.02 16.00
N VAL A 515 -37.40 41.61 15.77
CA VAL A 515 -38.39 42.31 14.97
C VAL A 515 -39.61 42.66 15.82
N GLU A 516 -40.32 43.71 15.45
CA GLU A 516 -41.56 44.11 16.12
C GLU A 516 -42.58 42.97 16.06
N CYS A 517 -43.21 42.70 17.19
CA CYS A 517 -44.25 41.71 17.31
C CYS A 517 -45.58 42.27 16.79
N ILE A 518 -46.13 41.68 15.73
CA ILE A 518 -47.47 42.03 15.27
C ILE A 518 -48.45 41.03 15.88
N GLU A 519 -49.42 41.53 16.66
CA GLU A 519 -50.48 40.69 17.24
C GLU A 519 -51.24 39.94 16.14
N ASP A 520 -51.36 38.62 16.31
CA ASP A 520 -52.24 37.79 15.47
C ASP A 520 -53.71 38.03 15.87
N GLU A 521 -54.49 38.65 14.99
CA GLU A 521 -55.92 38.93 15.24
C GLU A 521 -56.73 37.66 15.55
N GLU A 522 -56.30 36.47 15.10
CA GLU A 522 -56.96 35.19 15.39
C GLU A 522 -56.42 34.51 16.66
N ASN A 523 -55.20 34.86 17.12
CA ASN A 523 -54.58 34.34 18.33
C ASN A 523 -53.86 35.48 19.10
N PRO A 524 -54.57 36.21 19.97
CA PRO A 524 -54.02 37.37 20.69
C PRO A 524 -52.80 37.07 21.59
N GLU A 525 -52.55 35.79 21.88
CA GLU A 525 -51.39 35.30 22.65
C GLU A 525 -50.19 34.93 21.74
N LYS A 526 -50.28 35.18 20.43
CA LYS A 526 -49.23 34.84 19.46
C LYS A 526 -48.68 36.08 18.77
N CYS A 527 -47.36 36.05 18.68
CA CYS A 527 -46.54 37.01 17.97
C CYS A 527 -46.23 36.44 16.57
N ASN A 528 -46.59 37.16 15.50
CA ASN A 528 -46.32 36.76 14.12
C ASN A 528 -45.15 37.51 13.49
#